data_AF-A0A2N2Z875-F1
#
_entry.id   AF-A0A2N2Z875-F1
#
_cell.length_a   1.000
_cell.length_b   1.000
_cell.length_c   1.000
_cell.angle_alpha   90.00
_cell.angle_beta   90.00
_cell.angle_gamma   90.00
#
_symmetry.space_group_name_H-M   'P 1'
#
loop_
_entity.id
_entity.type
_entity.pdbx_description
1 polymer ?
#
loop_
_entity_poly.entity_id
_entity_poly.type
_entity_poly.pdbx_seq_one_letter_code
_entity_poly.pdbx_strand_id
1 'polypeptide(L)'
;MKRNKILTSIFAIVISATAMATNPLYPILDNYRIPLNEKGAPVGKVLTGDTKAKICISRDTADIFRIDRDGIVRLKRGVKLTEGGAFRYAVTLTVSTKTGTAVKEFELVKDEFLKNRAIAHRGAWKNFSDPQNSIKSLRNAISLGCSWSEFDVWMAADGVPVCNHDPAIGGLTVETSTSAQLTKVELEPGEFLPTLEQYLLAIKDQNKTGLVLEIKPSLVSQERTLELTNKAVQMVHDLKVQAWVTYISFNYGSLERVIELDPVATTAYLGNDKTVTEIKNSKMWGIDFNLNMFKANPILTRQAHDLGLTVNVWTVNKAEDLKMMLDQGADYITTNEPELLLKMLRERGE
;
A
#
# COMPACT_ATOMS: atom_id res chain seq x y z
N MET A 1 6.23 28.04 -45.43
CA MET A 1 5.43 27.91 -44.18
C MET A 1 5.62 26.53 -43.61
N LYS A 2 6.28 26.44 -42.44
CA LYS A 2 6.59 25.21 -41.71
C LYS A 2 5.32 24.63 -41.06
N ARG A 3 5.12 23.32 -41.16
CA ARG A 3 4.37 22.53 -40.16
C ARG A 3 5.01 21.15 -40.03
N ASN A 4 6.01 21.07 -39.17
CA ASN A 4 6.49 19.80 -38.61
C ASN A 4 5.44 19.30 -37.61
N LYS A 5 4.80 18.17 -37.89
CA LYS A 5 4.15 17.36 -36.86
C LYS A 5 5.23 16.46 -36.25
N ILE A 6 5.70 16.83 -35.07
CA ILE A 6 6.47 15.92 -34.22
C ILE A 6 5.43 15.13 -33.44
N LEU A 7 5.16 13.89 -33.89
CA LEU A 7 4.55 12.88 -33.02
C LEU A 7 5.66 12.42 -32.06
N THR A 8 5.60 12.86 -30.81
CA THR A 8 6.38 12.29 -29.73
C THR A 8 5.70 10.98 -29.33
N SER A 9 6.11 9.87 -29.94
CA SER A 9 5.81 8.54 -29.42
C SER A 9 6.52 8.39 -28.07
N ILE A 10 5.75 8.40 -27.00
CA ILE A 10 6.22 7.96 -25.68
C ILE A 10 6.42 6.45 -25.81
N PHE A 11 7.68 6.04 -25.95
CA PHE A 11 8.06 4.65 -25.77
C PHE A 11 7.79 4.28 -24.31
N ALA A 12 6.68 3.58 -24.06
CA ALA A 12 6.57 2.76 -22.86
C ALA A 12 7.62 1.66 -23.00
N ILE A 13 8.75 1.82 -22.30
CA ILE A 13 9.71 0.74 -22.14
C ILE A 13 8.98 -0.35 -21.37
N VAL A 14 8.63 -1.44 -22.05
CA VAL A 14 8.25 -2.69 -21.40
C VAL A 14 9.51 -3.18 -20.69
N ILE A 15 9.69 -2.75 -19.45
CA ILE A 15 10.69 -3.33 -18.56
C ILE A 15 10.22 -4.76 -18.36
N SER A 16 10.93 -5.74 -18.93
CA SER A 16 10.74 -7.14 -18.55
C SER A 16 10.90 -7.22 -17.03
N ALA A 17 10.20 -8.15 -16.37
CA ALA A 17 10.08 -8.22 -14.91
C ALA A 17 11.39 -8.51 -14.12
N THR A 18 12.54 -8.04 -14.60
CA THR A 18 13.68 -7.69 -13.74
C THR A 18 13.20 -6.86 -12.56
N ALA A 19 13.61 -7.25 -11.36
CA ALA A 19 13.26 -6.56 -10.13
C ALA A 19 13.59 -5.06 -10.25
N MET A 20 12.59 -4.21 -10.04
CA MET A 20 12.74 -2.75 -10.01
C MET A 20 13.90 -2.36 -9.08
N ALA A 21 14.05 -3.05 -7.95
CA ALA A 21 15.12 -2.87 -6.98
C ALA A 21 16.54 -3.16 -7.49
N THR A 22 16.71 -4.11 -8.41
CA THR A 22 18.05 -4.49 -8.91
C THR A 22 18.45 -3.71 -10.16
N ASN A 23 17.52 -2.95 -10.74
CA ASN A 23 17.82 -2.07 -11.85
C ASN A 23 18.56 -0.82 -11.34
N PRO A 24 19.84 -0.61 -11.73
CA PRO A 24 20.64 0.52 -11.25
C PRO A 24 20.07 1.89 -11.66
N LEU A 25 19.14 1.91 -12.62
CA LEU A 25 18.48 3.11 -13.14
C LEU A 25 17.05 3.29 -12.63
N TYR A 26 16.54 2.43 -11.73
CA TYR A 26 15.18 2.55 -11.20
C TYR A 26 15.22 2.97 -9.72
N PRO A 27 15.20 4.29 -9.41
CA PRO A 27 15.24 4.73 -8.03
C PRO A 27 13.92 4.47 -7.29
N ILE A 28 14.04 4.18 -6.01
CA ILE A 28 12.93 4.18 -5.04
C ILE A 28 13.28 5.12 -3.87
N LEU A 29 12.27 5.56 -3.12
CA LEU A 29 12.44 6.30 -1.87
C LEU A 29 12.08 5.38 -0.71
N ASP A 30 12.88 5.37 0.36
CA ASP A 30 12.56 4.60 1.56
C ASP A 30 11.39 5.17 2.39
N ASN A 31 10.97 6.40 2.09
CA ASN A 31 9.79 7.02 2.64
C ASN A 31 9.23 8.07 1.66
N TYR A 32 7.90 8.13 1.58
CA TYR A 32 7.15 9.03 0.68
C TYR A 32 6.33 10.06 1.46
N ARG A 33 6.33 9.98 2.80
CA ARG A 33 5.56 10.86 3.68
C ARG A 33 6.43 11.96 4.27
N ILE A 34 6.02 13.22 4.17
CA ILE A 34 6.76 14.40 4.61
C ILE A 34 6.44 14.64 6.09
N PRO A 35 7.43 14.63 7.00
CA PRO A 35 7.21 14.99 8.39
C PRO A 35 6.68 16.43 8.50
N LEU A 36 5.73 16.61 9.41
CA LEU A 36 5.13 17.91 9.69
C LEU A 36 5.84 18.58 10.86
N ASN A 37 5.69 19.90 10.94
CA ASN A 37 6.16 20.73 12.05
C ASN A 37 7.68 20.74 12.29
N GLU A 38 8.47 20.21 11.36
CA GLU A 38 9.93 20.21 11.39
C GLU A 38 10.52 21.05 10.24
N LYS A 39 11.44 21.97 10.56
CA LYS A 39 12.15 22.78 9.55
C LYS A 39 13.21 21.95 8.84
N GLY A 40 13.19 21.93 7.51
CA GLY A 40 14.21 21.21 6.73
C GLY A 40 14.16 19.69 6.89
N ALA A 41 12.97 19.16 7.24
CA ALA A 41 12.73 17.76 7.54
C ALA A 41 13.28 16.80 6.48
N PRO A 42 13.90 15.68 6.87
CA PRO A 42 14.16 14.59 5.93
C PRO A 42 12.83 13.98 5.46
N VAL A 43 12.73 13.69 4.17
CA VAL A 43 11.57 13.00 3.61
C VAL A 43 11.92 11.55 3.34
N GLY A 44 12.81 11.28 2.38
CA GLY A 44 13.19 9.92 2.03
C GLY A 44 14.56 9.86 1.38
N LYS A 45 15.30 8.79 1.69
CA LYS A 45 16.55 8.45 1.03
C LYS A 45 16.26 7.79 -0.31
N VAL A 46 16.96 8.25 -1.33
CA VAL A 46 16.94 7.64 -2.65
C VAL A 46 17.79 6.38 -2.62
N LEU A 47 17.18 5.25 -2.95
CA LEU A 47 17.85 3.97 -3.10
C LEU A 47 17.99 3.65 -4.59
N THR A 48 19.19 3.23 -4.99
CA THR A 48 19.56 2.88 -6.36
C THR A 48 20.39 1.61 -6.35
N GLY A 49 20.31 0.80 -7.41
CA GLY A 49 21.17 -0.37 -7.59
C GLY A 49 22.66 -0.05 -7.77
N ASP A 50 23.02 1.22 -7.98
CA ASP A 50 24.40 1.73 -8.02
C ASP A 50 24.63 2.75 -6.90
N THR A 51 25.45 2.40 -5.91
CA THR A 51 25.78 3.27 -4.76
C THR A 51 26.61 4.50 -5.13
N LYS A 52 27.15 4.56 -6.36
CA LYS A 52 27.89 5.70 -6.90
C LYS A 52 27.04 6.57 -7.83
N ALA A 53 25.75 6.28 -7.95
CA ALA A 53 24.85 7.07 -8.78
C ALA A 53 24.82 8.54 -8.33
N LYS A 54 24.90 9.45 -9.30
CA LYS A 54 24.68 10.88 -9.06
C LYS A 54 23.18 11.14 -9.12
N ILE A 55 22.64 11.71 -8.03
CA ILE A 55 21.21 11.97 -7.91
C ILE A 55 20.98 13.48 -7.84
N CYS A 56 19.99 13.96 -8.59
CA CYS A 56 19.60 15.37 -8.63
C CYS A 56 18.08 15.49 -8.65
N ILE A 57 17.53 16.52 -8.00
CA ILE A 57 16.15 16.95 -8.23
C ILE A 57 16.15 17.80 -9.51
N SER A 58 15.60 17.25 -10.60
CA SER A 58 15.50 17.95 -11.90
C SER A 58 14.22 18.76 -12.03
N ARG A 59 13.18 18.44 -11.25
CA ARG A 59 11.96 19.23 -11.13
C ARG A 59 11.37 19.08 -9.74
N ASP A 60 10.88 20.19 -9.19
CA ASP A 60 10.09 20.25 -7.97
C ASP A 60 8.92 21.19 -8.25
N THR A 61 7.70 20.68 -8.11
CA THR A 61 6.48 21.45 -8.41
C THR A 61 6.19 22.57 -7.42
N ALA A 62 6.75 22.52 -6.22
CA ALA A 62 6.54 23.52 -5.17
C ALA A 62 7.79 24.34 -4.84
N ASP A 63 8.95 23.97 -5.39
CA ASP A 63 10.26 24.58 -5.11
C ASP A 63 10.58 24.63 -3.59
N ILE A 64 10.26 23.55 -2.87
CA ILE A 64 10.48 23.42 -1.43
C ILE A 64 11.44 22.30 -1.04
N PHE A 65 11.86 21.46 -1.99
CA PHE A 65 12.72 20.33 -1.74
C PHE A 65 14.18 20.59 -2.17
N ARG A 66 15.07 19.82 -1.58
CA ARG A 66 16.48 19.70 -1.95
C ARG A 66 16.91 18.26 -1.74
N ILE A 67 17.95 17.83 -2.43
CA ILE A 67 18.64 16.58 -2.10
C ILE A 67 19.97 16.92 -1.43
N ASP A 68 20.28 16.24 -0.32
CA ASP A 68 21.56 16.42 0.37
C ASP A 68 22.64 15.47 -0.19
N ARG A 69 23.83 15.51 0.43
CA ARG A 69 24.99 14.73 -0.01
C ARG A 69 24.83 13.23 0.23
N ASP A 70 23.93 12.83 1.11
CA ASP A 70 23.66 11.44 1.46
C ASP A 70 22.54 10.84 0.60
N GLY A 71 22.06 11.59 -0.39
CA GLY A 71 20.98 11.17 -1.27
C GLY A 71 19.59 11.28 -0.62
N ILE A 72 19.45 12.07 0.45
CA ILE A 72 18.18 12.24 1.15
C ILE A 72 17.45 13.46 0.56
N VAL A 73 16.22 13.22 0.08
CA VAL A 73 15.28 14.29 -0.26
C VAL A 73 14.82 14.93 1.05
N ARG A 74 14.99 16.25 1.17
CA ARG A 74 14.62 17.03 2.35
C ARG A 74 13.84 18.27 1.95
N LEU A 75 13.10 18.82 2.90
CA LEU A 75 12.68 20.22 2.80
C LEU A 75 13.92 21.14 2.77
N LYS A 76 13.81 22.26 2.06
CA LYS A 76 14.78 23.36 2.14
C LYS A 76 14.86 23.85 3.59
N ARG A 77 16.04 24.30 4.04
CA ARG A 77 16.36 24.54 5.47
C ARG A 77 15.34 25.41 6.23
N GLY A 78 14.75 26.41 5.58
CA GLY A 78 13.77 27.31 6.20
C GLY A 78 12.31 26.85 6.06
N VAL A 79 12.04 25.84 5.23
CA VAL A 79 10.69 25.38 4.94
C VAL A 79 10.23 24.42 6.04
N LYS A 80 8.99 24.63 6.48
CA LYS A 80 8.24 23.77 7.40
C LYS A 80 6.84 23.61 6.85
N LEU A 81 6.35 22.38 6.76
CA LEU A 81 4.95 22.11 6.45
C LEU A 81 4.15 21.93 7.75
N THR A 82 2.90 22.36 7.70
CA THR A 82 1.90 22.20 8.78
C THR A 82 0.67 21.50 8.20
N GLU A 83 -0.22 21.09 9.07
CA GLU A 83 -1.47 20.41 8.74
C GLU A 83 -2.36 21.25 7.81
N GLY A 84 -3.13 20.58 6.95
CA GLY A 84 -4.09 21.20 6.04
C GLY A 84 -3.48 21.81 4.76
N GLY A 85 -4.34 22.36 3.90
CA GLY A 85 -3.94 22.92 2.61
C GLY A 85 -3.49 21.84 1.60
N ALA A 86 -2.64 22.23 0.66
CA ALA A 86 -2.06 21.28 -0.29
C ALA A 86 -1.22 20.24 0.45
N PHE A 87 -1.44 18.96 0.16
CA PHE A 87 -0.78 17.85 0.85
C PHE A 87 0.05 16.93 -0.06
N ARG A 88 -0.08 17.06 -1.40
CA ARG A 88 0.71 16.30 -2.38
C ARG A 88 1.70 17.20 -3.10
N TYR A 89 2.89 16.68 -3.33
CA TYR A 89 3.98 17.38 -3.98
C TYR A 89 4.71 16.44 -4.94
N ALA A 90 4.88 16.86 -6.19
CA ALA A 90 5.63 16.08 -7.17
C ALA A 90 7.10 16.53 -7.23
N VAL A 91 8.01 15.55 -7.13
CA VAL A 91 9.46 15.73 -7.26
C VAL A 91 9.97 14.76 -8.32
N THR A 92 10.68 15.28 -9.32
CA THR A 92 11.35 14.48 -10.35
C THR A 92 12.84 14.38 -10.03
N LEU A 93 13.32 13.14 -9.94
CA LEU A 93 14.73 12.85 -9.76
C LEU A 93 15.36 12.41 -11.07
N THR A 94 16.57 12.88 -11.30
CA THR A 94 17.48 12.36 -12.31
C THR A 94 18.56 11.55 -11.61
N VAL A 95 18.73 10.29 -12.03
CA VAL A 95 19.74 9.36 -11.53
C VAL A 95 20.68 9.02 -12.65
N SER A 96 21.95 9.40 -12.51
CA SER A 96 22.99 9.14 -13.50
C SER A 96 24.02 8.15 -12.95
N THR A 97 24.22 7.06 -13.67
CA THR A 97 25.24 6.03 -13.40
C THR A 97 26.29 6.05 -14.52
N LYS A 98 27.29 5.16 -14.45
CA LYS A 98 28.21 4.96 -15.58
C LYS A 98 27.53 4.39 -16.82
N THR A 99 26.42 3.68 -16.65
CA THR A 99 25.75 2.92 -17.71
C THR A 99 24.56 3.65 -18.32
N GLY A 100 24.10 4.74 -17.72
CA GLY A 100 22.99 5.52 -18.26
C GLY A 100 22.47 6.60 -17.33
N THR A 101 21.35 7.20 -17.72
CA THR A 101 20.61 8.16 -16.90
C THR A 101 19.13 7.81 -16.95
N ALA A 102 18.47 7.87 -15.80
CA ALA A 102 17.04 7.73 -15.67
C ALA A 102 16.42 8.96 -15.04
N VAL A 103 15.16 9.18 -15.36
CA VAL A 103 14.33 10.26 -14.82
C VAL A 103 13.07 9.62 -14.27
N LYS A 104 12.76 9.86 -13.00
CA LYS A 104 11.57 9.31 -12.34
C LYS A 104 10.91 10.39 -11.50
N GLU A 105 9.59 10.50 -11.63
CA GLU A 105 8.77 11.39 -10.81
C GLU A 105 8.16 10.62 -9.64
N PHE A 106 8.20 11.24 -8.47
CA PHE A 106 7.68 10.75 -7.20
C PHE A 106 6.59 11.69 -6.71
N GLU A 107 5.59 11.12 -6.03
CA GLU A 107 4.59 11.88 -5.29
C GLU A 107 4.91 11.76 -3.79
N LEU A 108 5.18 12.91 -3.16
CA LEU A 108 5.42 13.05 -1.74
C LEU A 108 4.16 13.61 -1.08
N VAL A 109 3.85 13.11 0.11
CA VAL A 109 2.57 13.40 0.78
C VAL A 109 2.82 13.88 2.20
N LYS A 110 2.15 14.92 2.68
CA LYS A 110 2.21 15.28 4.11
C LYS A 110 1.80 14.09 4.98
N ASP A 111 2.58 13.78 6.03
CA ASP A 111 2.23 12.71 6.98
C ASP A 111 1.13 13.16 7.97
N GLU A 112 -0.09 13.37 7.46
CA GLU A 112 -1.30 13.53 8.29
C GLU A 112 -1.99 12.19 8.55
N PHE A 113 -1.31 11.07 8.26
CA PHE A 113 -1.86 9.74 8.43
C PHE A 113 -2.21 9.50 9.90
N LEU A 114 -3.45 9.07 10.12
CA LEU A 114 -3.95 8.71 11.43
C LEU A 114 -3.12 7.55 11.99
N LYS A 115 -2.89 7.60 13.30
CA LYS A 115 -2.04 6.63 14.02
C LYS A 115 -2.83 5.77 15.00
N ASN A 116 -4.16 5.74 14.86
CA ASN A 116 -5.01 4.82 15.61
C ASN A 116 -4.86 3.38 15.09
N ARG A 117 -5.34 2.40 15.86
CA ARG A 117 -5.13 0.97 15.56
C ARG A 117 -6.15 0.37 14.59
N ALA A 118 -7.08 1.15 14.06
CA ALA A 118 -8.23 0.63 13.31
C ALA A 118 -7.92 0.39 11.83
N ILE A 119 -8.18 -0.84 11.38
CA ILE A 119 -8.20 -1.22 9.96
C ILE A 119 -9.61 -1.70 9.59
N ALA A 120 -10.26 -1.01 8.66
CA ALA A 120 -11.59 -1.39 8.17
C ALA A 120 -11.47 -2.53 7.16
N HIS A 121 -11.95 -3.72 7.51
CA HIS A 121 -11.89 -4.93 6.69
C HIS A 121 -12.82 -4.81 5.48
N ARG A 122 -12.25 -4.80 4.27
CA ARG A 122 -12.94 -4.57 2.99
C ARG A 122 -13.62 -3.19 2.91
N GLY A 123 -13.06 -2.22 3.62
CA GLY A 123 -13.66 -0.91 3.89
C GLY A 123 -14.71 -0.92 5.02
N ALA A 124 -15.36 0.22 5.26
CA ALA A 124 -16.43 0.33 6.24
C ALA A 124 -17.78 0.14 5.55
N TRP A 125 -18.23 -1.11 5.49
CA TRP A 125 -19.41 -1.53 4.73
C TRP A 125 -20.61 -1.86 5.64
N LYS A 126 -20.36 -2.50 6.80
CA LYS A 126 -21.39 -3.17 7.60
C LYS A 126 -22.49 -2.25 8.12
N ASN A 127 -22.13 -1.15 8.79
CA ASN A 127 -23.10 -0.22 9.38
C ASN A 127 -23.63 0.81 8.36
N PHE A 128 -22.98 0.94 7.22
CA PHE A 128 -23.43 1.79 6.10
C PHE A 128 -24.38 1.03 5.15
N SER A 129 -24.43 -0.31 5.25
CA SER A 129 -25.13 -1.18 4.29
C SER A 129 -24.59 -1.06 2.85
N ASP A 130 -23.33 -0.65 2.70
CA ASP A 130 -22.64 -0.57 1.41
C ASP A 130 -21.94 -1.90 1.08
N PRO A 131 -21.49 -2.13 -0.17
CA PRO A 131 -20.80 -3.36 -0.55
C PRO A 131 -19.37 -3.41 -0.02
N GLN A 132 -18.91 -4.60 0.34
CA GLN A 132 -17.50 -4.88 0.63
C GLN A 132 -16.63 -4.61 -0.61
N ASN A 133 -15.35 -4.25 -0.42
CA ASN A 133 -14.39 -4.03 -1.50
C ASN A 133 -14.87 -3.02 -2.56
N SER A 134 -15.64 -2.01 -2.16
CA SER A 134 -16.19 -0.97 -3.03
C SER A 134 -15.51 0.39 -2.79
N ILE A 135 -15.67 1.32 -3.73
CA ILE A 135 -15.16 2.68 -3.54
C ILE A 135 -15.95 3.39 -2.43
N LYS A 136 -17.24 3.06 -2.28
CA LYS A 136 -18.06 3.54 -1.15
C LYS A 136 -17.54 3.07 0.20
N SER A 137 -17.27 1.77 0.37
CA SER A 137 -16.76 1.26 1.66
C SER A 137 -15.38 1.84 2.00
N LEU A 138 -14.53 2.09 0.99
CA LEU A 138 -13.28 2.85 1.18
C LEU A 138 -13.55 4.27 1.68
N ARG A 139 -14.44 5.01 1.02
CA ARG A 139 -14.79 6.39 1.39
C ARG A 139 -15.38 6.47 2.80
N ASN A 140 -16.17 5.49 3.20
CA ASN A 140 -16.69 5.40 4.56
C ASN A 140 -15.56 5.19 5.57
N ALA A 141 -14.61 4.28 5.30
CA ALA A 141 -13.46 4.07 6.18
C ALA A 141 -12.62 5.34 6.36
N ILE A 142 -12.41 6.10 5.27
CA ILE A 142 -11.78 7.43 5.30
C ILE A 142 -12.61 8.39 6.17
N SER A 143 -13.92 8.46 5.94
CA SER A 143 -14.81 9.39 6.66
C SER A 143 -14.91 9.08 8.15
N LEU A 144 -14.83 7.80 8.55
CA LEU A 144 -14.82 7.39 9.95
C LEU A 144 -13.52 7.75 10.66
N GLY A 145 -12.44 7.98 9.91
CA GLY A 145 -11.10 8.18 10.46
C GLY A 145 -10.41 6.88 10.84
N CYS A 146 -10.60 5.81 10.08
CA CYS A 146 -9.75 4.62 10.19
C CYS A 146 -8.32 4.96 9.72
N SER A 147 -7.30 4.46 10.42
CA SER A 147 -5.92 4.60 9.95
C SER A 147 -5.68 3.86 8.64
N TRP A 148 -6.36 2.73 8.45
CA TRP A 148 -6.25 1.93 7.23
C TRP A 148 -7.59 1.36 6.77
N SER A 149 -7.70 1.11 5.47
CA SER A 149 -8.77 0.32 4.86
C SER A 149 -8.15 -0.87 4.14
N GLU A 150 -8.56 -2.07 4.50
CA GLU A 150 -8.15 -3.30 3.83
C GLU A 150 -9.05 -3.57 2.61
N PHE A 151 -8.50 -4.21 1.59
CA PHE A 151 -9.23 -4.70 0.42
C PHE A 151 -8.47 -5.83 -0.30
N ASP A 152 -9.22 -6.67 -1.01
CA ASP A 152 -8.73 -7.88 -1.69
C ASP A 152 -8.56 -7.68 -3.19
N VAL A 153 -7.53 -8.27 -3.81
CA VAL A 153 -7.35 -8.25 -5.27
C VAL A 153 -7.15 -9.63 -5.90
N TRP A 154 -7.83 -9.83 -7.03
CA TRP A 154 -7.67 -10.99 -7.93
C TRP A 154 -7.27 -10.53 -9.32
N MET A 155 -6.75 -11.45 -10.14
CA MET A 155 -6.46 -11.18 -11.55
C MET A 155 -7.57 -11.74 -12.45
N ALA A 156 -8.18 -10.87 -13.26
CA ALA A 156 -9.12 -11.26 -14.32
C ALA A 156 -8.44 -12.08 -15.43
N ALA A 157 -9.21 -12.74 -16.29
CA ALA A 157 -8.71 -13.60 -17.36
C ALA A 157 -7.81 -12.85 -18.37
N ASP A 158 -8.08 -11.56 -18.60
CA ASP A 158 -7.32 -10.65 -19.45
C ASP A 158 -6.16 -9.93 -18.73
N GLY A 159 -5.84 -10.37 -17.51
CA GLY A 159 -4.66 -9.91 -16.76
C GLY A 159 -4.82 -8.54 -16.08
N VAL A 160 -6.05 -8.04 -15.95
CA VAL A 160 -6.37 -6.80 -15.22
C VAL A 160 -6.74 -7.15 -13.77
N PRO A 161 -6.07 -6.56 -12.76
CA PRO A 161 -6.46 -6.77 -11.36
C PRO A 161 -7.80 -6.11 -11.01
N VAL A 162 -8.67 -6.84 -10.30
CA VAL A 162 -9.99 -6.38 -9.81
C VAL A 162 -10.13 -6.62 -8.31
N CYS A 163 -10.93 -5.81 -7.64
CA CYS A 163 -11.10 -5.86 -6.20
C CYS A 163 -12.29 -6.74 -5.82
N ASN A 164 -12.04 -7.88 -5.17
CA ASN A 164 -13.08 -8.78 -4.66
C ASN A 164 -12.51 -9.74 -3.64
N HIS A 165 -13.29 -10.16 -2.65
CA HIS A 165 -12.81 -11.15 -1.69
C HIS A 165 -12.79 -12.56 -2.28
N ASP A 166 -13.95 -13.02 -2.76
CA ASP A 166 -14.13 -14.39 -3.21
C ASP A 166 -13.59 -14.61 -4.63
N PRO A 167 -13.28 -15.86 -5.03
CA PRO A 167 -12.85 -16.15 -6.41
C PRO A 167 -13.97 -15.98 -7.45
N ALA A 168 -15.20 -15.68 -7.01
CA ALA A 168 -16.35 -15.46 -7.86
C ALA A 168 -17.21 -14.30 -7.34
N ILE A 169 -17.89 -13.61 -8.26
CA ILE A 169 -18.82 -12.50 -7.95
C ILE A 169 -19.86 -12.36 -9.07
N GLY A 170 -21.12 -12.09 -8.72
CA GLY A 170 -22.18 -11.89 -9.72
C GLY A 170 -22.39 -13.07 -10.69
N GLY A 171 -22.13 -14.30 -10.25
CA GLY A 171 -22.20 -15.51 -11.09
C GLY A 171 -21.01 -15.73 -12.03
N LEU A 172 -19.96 -14.90 -11.93
CA LEU A 172 -18.73 -14.99 -12.71
C LEU A 172 -17.59 -15.48 -11.83
N THR A 173 -16.79 -16.42 -12.32
CA THR A 173 -15.48 -16.75 -11.74
C THR A 173 -14.46 -15.70 -12.20
N VAL A 174 -13.76 -15.06 -11.27
CA VAL A 174 -12.88 -13.93 -11.56
C VAL A 174 -11.77 -14.31 -12.53
N GLU A 175 -11.07 -15.41 -12.28
CA GLU A 175 -9.90 -15.80 -13.08
C GLU A 175 -10.23 -16.30 -14.50
N THR A 176 -11.49 -16.57 -14.80
CA THR A 176 -11.96 -17.00 -16.13
C THR A 176 -12.84 -15.98 -16.85
N SER A 177 -13.13 -14.84 -16.19
CA SER A 177 -13.91 -13.75 -16.77
C SER A 177 -13.01 -12.56 -17.10
N THR A 178 -13.33 -11.85 -18.18
CA THR A 178 -12.60 -10.63 -18.56
C THR A 178 -12.95 -9.48 -17.61
N SER A 179 -12.03 -8.53 -17.45
CA SER A 179 -12.28 -7.31 -16.68
C SER A 179 -13.50 -6.53 -17.16
N ALA A 180 -13.76 -6.52 -18.47
CA ALA A 180 -14.94 -5.86 -19.06
C ALA A 180 -16.27 -6.53 -18.67
N GLN A 181 -16.26 -7.82 -18.32
CA GLN A 181 -17.42 -8.51 -17.75
C GLN A 181 -17.53 -8.23 -16.25
N LEU A 182 -16.42 -8.34 -15.53
CA LEU A 182 -16.36 -8.20 -14.08
C LEU A 182 -16.74 -6.79 -13.62
N THR A 183 -16.23 -5.75 -14.29
CA THR A 183 -16.54 -4.34 -13.99
C THR A 183 -17.97 -3.91 -14.33
N LYS A 184 -18.78 -4.81 -14.91
CA LYS A 184 -20.23 -4.62 -15.10
C LYS A 184 -21.06 -5.27 -14.01
N VAL A 185 -20.44 -6.03 -13.10
CA VAL A 185 -21.14 -6.59 -11.96
C VAL A 185 -21.50 -5.43 -11.02
N GLU A 186 -22.80 -5.16 -10.95
CA GLU A 186 -23.38 -4.17 -10.05
C GLU A 186 -23.43 -4.77 -8.64
N LEU A 187 -22.72 -4.14 -7.70
CA LEU A 187 -22.68 -4.54 -6.29
C LEU A 187 -23.92 -4.02 -5.56
N GLU A 188 -24.36 -2.83 -5.95
CA GLU A 188 -25.61 -2.17 -5.57
C GLU A 188 -25.92 -1.08 -6.60
N PRO A 189 -27.13 -0.47 -6.62
CA PRO A 189 -27.49 0.52 -7.62
C PRO A 189 -26.45 1.64 -7.81
N GLY A 190 -25.78 1.63 -8.96
CA GLY A 190 -24.75 2.61 -9.35
C GLY A 190 -23.35 2.40 -8.78
N GLU A 191 -23.09 1.33 -8.04
CA GLU A 191 -21.74 0.92 -7.61
C GLU A 191 -21.37 -0.41 -8.28
N PHE A 192 -20.24 -0.44 -8.98
CA PHE A 192 -19.78 -1.60 -9.74
C PHE A 192 -18.48 -2.13 -9.16
N LEU A 193 -18.16 -3.40 -9.46
CA LEU A 193 -16.89 -4.01 -9.07
C LEU A 193 -15.69 -3.15 -9.53
N PRO A 194 -14.86 -2.63 -8.61
CA PRO A 194 -13.77 -1.77 -9.00
C PRO A 194 -12.56 -2.57 -9.51
N THR A 195 -11.81 -1.97 -10.44
CA THR A 195 -10.44 -2.40 -10.73
C THR A 195 -9.49 -1.94 -9.63
N LEU A 196 -8.32 -2.57 -9.51
CA LEU A 196 -7.28 -2.09 -8.61
C LEU A 196 -6.89 -0.63 -8.93
N GLU A 197 -6.82 -0.25 -10.20
CA GLU A 197 -6.50 1.12 -10.62
C GLU A 197 -7.52 2.12 -10.07
N GLN A 198 -8.81 1.82 -10.18
CA GLN A 198 -9.88 2.69 -9.65
C GLN A 198 -9.76 2.84 -8.13
N TYR A 199 -9.47 1.74 -7.41
CA TYR A 199 -9.31 1.74 -5.96
C TYR A 199 -8.09 2.57 -5.52
N LEU A 200 -6.94 2.37 -6.19
CA LEU A 200 -5.71 3.12 -5.93
C LEU A 200 -5.81 4.60 -6.32
N LEU A 201 -6.61 4.97 -7.31
CA LEU A 201 -6.86 6.38 -7.63
C LEU A 201 -7.72 7.05 -6.57
N ALA A 202 -8.72 6.33 -6.02
CA ALA A 202 -9.65 6.87 -5.04
C ALA A 202 -8.98 7.28 -3.71
N ILE A 203 -7.89 6.63 -3.30
CA ILE A 203 -7.20 6.99 -2.05
C ILE A 203 -6.48 8.36 -2.13
N LYS A 204 -6.14 8.81 -3.35
CA LYS A 204 -5.29 10.00 -3.58
C LYS A 204 -5.95 11.33 -3.22
N ASP A 205 -7.25 11.32 -2.94
CA ASP A 205 -8.02 12.51 -2.58
C ASP A 205 -7.79 12.95 -1.12
N GLN A 206 -7.00 12.19 -0.36
CA GLN A 206 -6.73 12.43 1.06
C GLN A 206 -5.34 11.89 1.49
N ASN A 207 -4.89 12.21 2.70
CA ASN A 207 -3.59 11.80 3.27
C ASN A 207 -3.64 11.39 4.76
N LYS A 208 -4.76 10.81 5.18
CA LYS A 208 -5.08 10.42 6.56
C LYS A 208 -5.22 8.91 6.74
N THR A 209 -5.82 8.23 5.79
CA THR A 209 -6.06 6.78 5.78
C THR A 209 -5.15 6.13 4.74
N GLY A 210 -4.52 5.02 5.08
CA GLY A 210 -3.80 4.16 4.14
C GLY A 210 -4.63 2.97 3.66
N LEU A 211 -4.02 2.17 2.79
CA LEU A 211 -4.57 0.97 2.20
C LEU A 211 -3.77 -0.26 2.64
N VAL A 212 -4.48 -1.32 3.01
CA VAL A 212 -3.91 -2.67 3.16
C VAL A 212 -4.38 -3.50 1.97
N LEU A 213 -3.48 -3.78 1.04
CA LEU A 213 -3.79 -4.49 -0.20
C LEU A 213 -3.51 -5.99 -0.02
N GLU A 214 -4.57 -6.81 0.02
CA GLU A 214 -4.44 -8.27 0.03
C GLU A 214 -4.28 -8.83 -1.38
N ILE A 215 -3.11 -9.41 -1.68
CA ILE A 215 -2.89 -10.16 -2.92
C ILE A 215 -3.46 -11.58 -2.74
N LYS A 216 -4.54 -11.90 -3.45
CA LYS A 216 -5.16 -13.22 -3.36
C LYS A 216 -4.36 -14.27 -4.15
N PRO A 217 -4.09 -15.46 -3.58
CA PRO A 217 -3.48 -16.54 -4.32
C PRO A 217 -4.42 -16.99 -5.44
N SER A 218 -3.87 -17.11 -6.65
CA SER A 218 -4.57 -17.72 -7.78
C SER A 218 -4.92 -19.18 -7.46
N LEU A 219 -6.11 -19.59 -7.87
CA LEU A 219 -6.54 -20.99 -7.80
C LEU A 219 -5.98 -21.83 -8.96
N VAL A 220 -5.35 -21.17 -9.95
CA VAL A 220 -4.78 -21.82 -11.14
C VAL A 220 -3.31 -22.17 -10.94
N SER A 221 -2.47 -21.22 -10.53
CA SER A 221 -1.03 -21.47 -10.36
C SER A 221 -0.31 -20.43 -9.50
N GLN A 222 0.84 -20.83 -8.95
CA GLN A 222 1.77 -19.91 -8.28
C GLN A 222 2.27 -18.82 -9.24
N GLU A 223 2.57 -19.18 -10.50
CA GLU A 223 3.05 -18.23 -11.51
C GLU A 223 2.04 -17.10 -11.73
N ARG A 224 0.75 -17.43 -11.80
CA ARG A 224 -0.33 -16.45 -11.95
C ARG A 224 -0.45 -15.54 -10.72
N THR A 225 -0.22 -16.09 -9.53
CA THR A 225 -0.14 -15.30 -8.29
C THR A 225 1.03 -14.30 -8.33
N LEU A 226 2.20 -14.72 -8.81
CA LEU A 226 3.37 -13.84 -8.96
C LEU A 226 3.17 -12.79 -10.07
N GLU A 227 2.43 -13.11 -11.14
CA GLU A 227 2.05 -12.14 -12.16
C GLU A 227 1.12 -11.05 -11.60
N LEU A 228 0.09 -11.43 -10.83
CA LEU A 228 -0.76 -10.48 -10.10
C LEU A 228 0.08 -9.59 -9.18
N THR A 229 1.02 -10.18 -8.44
CA THR A 229 1.94 -9.45 -7.55
C THR A 229 2.75 -8.41 -8.32
N ASN A 230 3.37 -8.80 -9.45
CA ASN A 230 4.13 -7.88 -10.31
C ASN A 230 3.26 -6.71 -10.78
N LYS A 231 2.03 -6.99 -11.24
CA LYS A 231 1.10 -5.97 -11.73
C LYS A 231 0.63 -5.03 -10.62
N ALA A 232 0.34 -5.55 -9.43
CA ALA A 232 -0.09 -4.73 -8.29
C ALA A 232 1.02 -3.76 -7.86
N VAL A 233 2.25 -4.25 -7.66
CA VAL A 233 3.39 -3.40 -7.29
C VAL A 233 3.72 -2.38 -8.39
N GLN A 234 3.73 -2.80 -9.65
CA GLN A 234 3.96 -1.89 -10.78
C GLN A 234 2.91 -0.78 -10.81
N MET A 235 1.62 -1.11 -10.65
CA MET A 235 0.53 -0.14 -10.64
C MET A 235 0.64 0.85 -9.47
N VAL A 236 1.05 0.39 -8.29
CA VAL A 236 1.34 1.28 -7.15
C VAL A 236 2.44 2.29 -7.47
N HIS A 237 3.48 1.89 -8.20
CA HIS A 237 4.53 2.79 -8.65
C HIS A 237 4.08 3.74 -9.76
N ASP A 238 3.34 3.24 -10.75
CA ASP A 238 2.87 4.02 -11.90
C ASP A 238 1.90 5.12 -11.45
N LEU A 239 1.00 4.79 -10.51
CA LEU A 239 0.04 5.72 -9.93
C LEU A 239 0.64 6.59 -8.80
N LYS A 240 1.89 6.30 -8.39
CA LYS A 240 2.63 7.00 -7.35
C LYS A 240 1.90 7.02 -6.00
N VAL A 241 1.41 5.86 -5.57
CA VAL A 241 0.62 5.70 -4.34
C VAL A 241 1.36 4.96 -3.23
N GLN A 242 2.68 4.84 -3.31
CA GLN A 242 3.53 4.17 -2.31
C GLN A 242 3.34 4.75 -0.90
N ALA A 243 3.05 6.04 -0.77
CA ALA A 243 2.78 6.67 0.52
C ALA A 243 1.56 6.06 1.25
N TRP A 244 0.62 5.45 0.53
CA TRP A 244 -0.64 4.94 1.09
C TRP A 244 -0.67 3.43 1.26
N VAL A 245 0.17 2.65 0.59
CA VAL A 245 -0.06 1.20 0.42
C VAL A 245 0.85 0.35 1.30
N THR A 246 0.25 -0.64 1.96
CA THR A 246 0.91 -1.83 2.52
C THR A 246 0.33 -3.09 1.86
N TYR A 247 1.05 -4.21 1.95
CA TYR A 247 0.67 -5.46 1.29
C TYR A 247 0.52 -6.60 2.30
N ILE A 248 -0.51 -7.42 2.11
CA ILE A 248 -0.72 -8.67 2.85
C ILE A 248 -1.03 -9.81 1.89
N SER A 249 -0.77 -11.05 2.29
CA SER A 249 -1.15 -12.22 1.51
C SER A 249 -1.04 -13.51 2.35
N PHE A 250 -1.88 -14.49 2.03
CA PHE A 250 -1.70 -15.89 2.45
C PHE A 250 -0.62 -16.59 1.65
N ASN A 251 -0.20 -16.04 0.50
CA ASN A 251 0.85 -16.61 -0.32
C ASN A 251 2.20 -16.00 0.04
N TYR A 252 3.02 -16.77 0.77
CA TYR A 252 4.34 -16.31 1.23
C TYR A 252 5.24 -15.79 0.11
N GLY A 253 5.30 -16.54 -1.00
CA GLY A 253 6.12 -16.17 -2.17
C GLY A 253 5.68 -14.87 -2.85
N SER A 254 4.42 -14.45 -2.69
CA SER A 254 3.96 -13.14 -3.17
C SER A 254 4.56 -12.01 -2.38
N LEU A 255 4.64 -12.14 -1.05
CA LEU A 255 5.25 -11.12 -0.20
C LEU A 255 6.76 -11.05 -0.37
N GLU A 256 7.44 -12.19 -0.55
CA GLU A 256 8.85 -12.22 -0.96
C GLU A 256 9.02 -11.48 -2.28
N ARG A 257 8.13 -11.72 -3.24
CA ARG A 257 8.15 -11.03 -4.53
C ARG A 257 7.89 -9.52 -4.41
N VAL A 258 7.00 -9.07 -3.52
CA VAL A 258 6.82 -7.64 -3.22
C VAL A 258 8.14 -7.04 -2.75
N ILE A 259 8.83 -7.69 -1.79
CA ILE A 259 10.12 -7.21 -1.25
C ILE A 259 11.22 -7.19 -2.32
N GLU A 260 11.24 -8.17 -3.22
CA GLU A 260 12.18 -8.18 -4.36
C GLU A 260 11.96 -6.99 -5.30
N LEU A 261 10.69 -6.66 -5.59
CA LEU A 261 10.34 -5.55 -6.47
C LEU A 261 10.55 -4.20 -5.78
N ASP A 262 10.12 -4.08 -4.53
CA ASP A 262 10.15 -2.86 -3.73
C ASP A 262 10.61 -3.16 -2.27
N PRO A 263 11.94 -3.12 -2.01
CA PRO A 263 12.52 -3.51 -0.72
C PRO A 263 12.11 -2.66 0.48
N VAL A 264 11.43 -1.54 0.25
CA VAL A 264 10.93 -0.63 1.29
C VAL A 264 9.41 -0.70 1.44
N ALA A 265 8.74 -1.52 0.60
CA ALA A 265 7.33 -1.80 0.77
C ALA A 265 7.08 -2.52 2.10
N THR A 266 6.00 -2.13 2.76
CA THR A 266 5.56 -2.75 4.00
C THR A 266 4.74 -4.00 3.68
N THR A 267 5.15 -5.15 4.23
CA THR A 267 4.51 -6.46 4.02
C THR A 267 4.18 -7.14 5.33
N ALA A 268 3.01 -7.79 5.43
CA ALA A 268 2.66 -8.64 6.56
C ALA A 268 2.01 -9.96 6.13
N TYR A 269 2.39 -11.07 6.78
CA TYR A 269 1.97 -12.41 6.37
C TYR A 269 0.65 -12.85 7.03
N LEU A 270 -0.27 -13.40 6.25
CA LEU A 270 -1.58 -13.89 6.71
C LEU A 270 -1.61 -15.37 7.12
N GLY A 271 -0.68 -16.17 6.56
CA GLY A 271 -0.69 -17.62 6.72
C GLY A 271 -0.22 -18.10 8.09
N ASN A 272 -0.54 -19.35 8.42
CA ASN A 272 -0.26 -19.97 9.72
C ASN A 272 0.82 -21.07 9.66
N ASP A 273 1.50 -21.20 8.53
CA ASP A 273 2.51 -22.23 8.21
C ASP A 273 3.96 -21.70 8.34
N LYS A 274 4.12 -20.51 8.95
CA LYS A 274 5.42 -19.87 9.21
C LYS A 274 5.46 -19.34 10.64
N THR A 275 6.61 -19.50 11.28
CA THR A 275 6.91 -18.90 12.58
C THR A 275 7.21 -17.42 12.44
N VAL A 276 7.04 -16.65 13.52
CA VAL A 276 7.43 -15.22 13.56
C VAL A 276 8.92 -15.01 13.22
N THR A 277 9.78 -15.98 13.56
CA THR A 277 11.21 -15.95 13.23
C THR A 277 11.45 -16.09 11.72
N GLU A 278 10.77 -17.03 11.05
CA GLU A 278 10.88 -17.19 9.59
C GLU A 278 10.41 -15.93 8.84
N ILE A 279 9.30 -15.34 9.30
CA ILE A 279 8.74 -14.09 8.76
C ILE A 279 9.74 -12.94 8.92
N LYS A 280 10.34 -12.80 10.11
CA LYS A 280 11.38 -11.78 10.35
C LYS A 280 12.59 -11.95 9.44
N ASN A 281 13.07 -13.19 9.30
CA ASN A 281 14.24 -13.50 8.47
C ASN A 281 14.01 -13.18 6.98
N SER A 282 12.75 -13.16 6.55
CA SER A 282 12.36 -12.81 5.18
C SER A 282 12.12 -11.31 4.99
N LYS A 283 12.50 -10.50 5.99
CA LYS A 283 12.45 -9.02 5.98
C LYS A 283 11.03 -8.45 5.86
N MET A 284 10.00 -9.25 6.16
CA MET A 284 8.64 -8.74 6.27
C MET A 284 8.53 -7.79 7.46
N TRP A 285 7.65 -6.81 7.33
CA TRP A 285 7.44 -5.78 8.36
C TRP A 285 6.65 -6.30 9.56
N GLY A 286 5.74 -7.26 9.34
CA GLY A 286 4.89 -7.76 10.41
C GLY A 286 4.20 -9.09 10.13
N ILE A 287 3.36 -9.46 11.08
CA ILE A 287 2.37 -10.54 10.96
C ILE A 287 0.98 -9.92 10.87
N ASP A 288 0.10 -10.56 10.11
CA ASP A 288 -1.32 -10.24 10.08
C ASP A 288 -2.09 -11.52 10.32
N PHE A 289 -2.25 -11.94 11.58
CA PHE A 289 -2.68 -13.31 11.88
C PHE A 289 -4.14 -13.40 12.29
N ASN A 290 -4.72 -14.57 12.05
CA ASN A 290 -6.09 -14.82 12.48
C ASN A 290 -6.21 -14.76 14.01
N LEU A 291 -7.28 -14.18 14.52
CA LEU A 291 -7.59 -14.06 15.96
C LEU A 291 -7.41 -15.38 16.73
N ASN A 292 -7.76 -16.52 16.12
CA ASN A 292 -7.64 -17.83 16.77
C ASN A 292 -6.19 -18.19 17.11
N MET A 293 -5.20 -17.69 16.36
CA MET A 293 -3.78 -17.91 16.66
C MET A 293 -3.37 -17.19 17.94
N PHE A 294 -3.86 -15.98 18.16
CA PHE A 294 -3.63 -15.23 19.40
C PHE A 294 -4.37 -15.82 20.60
N LYS A 295 -5.57 -16.38 20.39
CA LYS A 295 -6.29 -17.13 21.43
C LYS A 295 -5.56 -18.41 21.82
N ALA A 296 -4.99 -19.12 20.84
CA ALA A 296 -4.21 -20.33 21.07
C ALA A 296 -2.83 -20.05 21.70
N ASN A 297 -2.24 -18.90 21.40
CA ASN A 297 -0.96 -18.45 21.95
C ASN A 297 -1.02 -16.99 22.45
N PRO A 298 -1.44 -16.76 23.71
CA PRO A 298 -1.59 -15.40 24.26
C PRO A 298 -0.30 -14.58 24.38
N ILE A 299 0.88 -15.18 24.20
CA ILE A 299 2.17 -14.46 24.19
C ILE A 299 2.65 -14.11 22.78
N LEU A 300 1.88 -14.45 21.73
CA LEU A 300 2.28 -14.29 20.33
C LEU A 300 2.61 -12.83 19.98
N THR A 301 1.82 -11.87 20.47
CA THR A 301 2.09 -10.43 20.26
C THR A 301 3.46 -10.04 20.79
N ARG A 302 3.79 -10.48 22.01
CA ARG A 302 5.11 -10.24 22.62
C ARG A 302 6.22 -10.91 21.80
N GLN A 303 6.04 -12.17 21.39
CA GLN A 303 7.04 -12.88 20.59
C GLN A 303 7.35 -12.18 19.26
N ALA A 304 6.34 -11.61 18.60
CA ALA A 304 6.53 -10.82 17.39
C ALA A 304 7.24 -9.49 17.69
N HIS A 305 6.83 -8.78 18.73
CA HIS A 305 7.46 -7.52 19.16
C HIS A 305 8.92 -7.69 19.58
N ASP A 306 9.28 -8.79 20.25
CA ASP A 306 10.66 -9.11 20.64
C ASP A 306 11.58 -9.25 19.40
N LEU A 307 11.02 -9.55 18.24
CA LEU A 307 11.71 -9.61 16.93
C LEU A 307 11.60 -8.30 16.12
N GLY A 308 10.95 -7.28 16.67
CA GLY A 308 10.66 -6.02 16.00
C GLY A 308 9.76 -6.19 14.78
N LEU A 309 8.78 -7.11 14.86
CA LEU A 309 7.69 -7.24 13.90
C LEU A 309 6.47 -6.47 14.38
N THR A 310 5.75 -5.87 13.44
CA THR A 310 4.44 -5.28 13.73
C THR A 310 3.36 -6.37 13.77
N VAL A 311 2.35 -6.19 14.63
CA VAL A 311 1.28 -7.16 14.84
C VAL A 311 -0.06 -6.58 14.39
N ASN A 312 -0.61 -7.13 13.32
CA ASN A 312 -2.02 -7.00 12.97
C ASN A 312 -2.77 -8.31 13.27
N VAL A 313 -4.06 -8.19 13.57
CA VAL A 313 -4.95 -9.32 13.87
C VAL A 313 -6.27 -9.18 13.12
N TRP A 314 -6.73 -10.26 12.50
CA TRP A 314 -7.97 -10.29 11.72
C TRP A 314 -8.82 -11.55 11.98
N THR A 315 -10.11 -11.57 11.65
CA THR A 315 -11.01 -10.41 11.68
C THR A 315 -11.62 -10.35 13.08
N VAL A 316 -11.46 -9.25 13.80
CA VAL A 316 -11.89 -9.15 15.21
C VAL A 316 -13.15 -8.29 15.29
N ASN A 317 -14.30 -8.89 15.59
CA ASN A 317 -15.59 -8.17 15.56
C ASN A 317 -16.26 -8.03 16.93
N LYS A 318 -15.98 -8.93 17.87
CA LYS A 318 -16.63 -8.92 19.19
C LYS A 318 -15.93 -7.95 20.12
N ALA A 319 -16.70 -7.23 20.94
CA ALA A 319 -16.16 -6.28 21.90
C ALA A 319 -15.15 -6.92 22.87
N GLU A 320 -15.43 -8.15 23.35
CA GLU A 320 -14.50 -8.85 24.23
C GLU A 320 -13.15 -9.18 23.54
N ASP A 321 -13.19 -9.56 22.27
CA ASP A 321 -12.00 -9.91 21.50
C ASP A 321 -11.21 -8.66 21.09
N LEU A 322 -11.90 -7.56 20.72
CA LEU A 322 -11.29 -6.25 20.49
C LEU A 322 -10.54 -5.79 21.74
N LYS A 323 -11.20 -5.85 22.90
CA LYS A 323 -10.58 -5.48 24.18
C LYS A 323 -9.35 -6.35 24.46
N MET A 324 -9.48 -7.66 24.29
CA MET A 324 -8.38 -8.60 24.48
C MET A 324 -7.17 -8.25 23.62
N MET A 325 -7.36 -7.98 22.32
CA MET A 325 -6.25 -7.67 21.41
C MET A 325 -5.62 -6.31 21.69
N LEU A 326 -6.42 -5.31 22.09
CA LEU A 326 -5.90 -4.01 22.53
C LEU A 326 -5.07 -4.14 23.82
N ASP A 327 -5.49 -4.99 24.76
CA ASP A 327 -4.77 -5.24 26.02
C ASP A 327 -3.49 -6.04 25.80
N GLN A 328 -3.48 -6.94 24.81
CA GLN A 328 -2.27 -7.65 24.38
C GLN A 328 -1.30 -6.77 23.59
N GLY A 329 -1.70 -5.54 23.23
CA GLY A 329 -0.84 -4.57 22.57
C GLY A 329 -0.73 -4.74 21.06
N ALA A 330 -1.68 -5.40 20.39
CA ALA A 330 -1.69 -5.47 18.92
C ALA A 330 -1.61 -4.06 18.31
N ASP A 331 -0.71 -3.85 17.35
CA ASP A 331 -0.48 -2.53 16.74
C ASP A 331 -1.68 -2.12 15.88
N TYR A 332 -2.30 -3.10 15.23
CA TYR A 332 -3.47 -2.93 14.38
C TYR A 332 -4.50 -4.03 14.63
N ILE A 333 -5.76 -3.71 14.35
CA ILE A 333 -6.87 -4.66 14.38
C ILE A 333 -7.72 -4.46 13.13
N THR A 334 -7.78 -5.50 12.30
CA THR A 334 -8.67 -5.59 11.14
C THR A 334 -10.05 -6.07 11.58
N THR A 335 -11.07 -5.25 11.34
CA THR A 335 -12.43 -5.46 11.85
C THR A 335 -13.51 -5.08 10.84
N ASN A 336 -14.66 -5.76 10.90
CA ASN A 336 -15.90 -5.34 10.24
C ASN A 336 -16.68 -4.30 11.06
N GLU A 337 -16.23 -3.98 12.27
CA GLU A 337 -16.87 -3.06 13.22
C GLU A 337 -15.95 -1.84 13.52
N PRO A 338 -15.45 -1.11 12.52
CA PRO A 338 -14.47 -0.05 12.73
C PRO A 338 -14.99 1.05 13.68
N GLU A 339 -16.29 1.35 13.68
CA GLU A 339 -16.89 2.34 14.57
C GLU A 339 -16.81 1.92 16.04
N LEU A 340 -17.02 0.63 16.32
CA LEU A 340 -16.90 0.06 17.67
C LEU A 340 -15.46 0.16 18.14
N LEU A 341 -14.50 -0.26 17.31
CA LEU A 341 -13.08 -0.17 17.65
C LEU A 341 -12.64 1.28 17.86
N LEU A 342 -13.02 2.20 16.97
CA LEU A 342 -12.70 3.62 17.10
C LEU A 342 -13.32 4.23 18.36
N LYS A 343 -14.54 3.82 18.75
CA LYS A 343 -15.14 4.21 20.02
C LYS A 343 -14.32 3.72 21.20
N MET A 344 -13.91 2.45 21.20
CA MET A 344 -13.09 1.88 22.27
C MET A 344 -11.72 2.56 22.40
N LEU A 345 -11.08 2.91 21.27
CA LEU A 345 -9.81 3.65 21.27
C LEU A 345 -9.97 5.04 21.89
N ARG A 346 -11.03 5.78 21.52
CA ARG A 346 -11.35 7.08 22.15
C ARG A 346 -11.59 6.97 23.65
N GLU A 347 -12.31 5.94 24.09
CA GLU A 347 -12.56 5.69 25.53
C GLU A 347 -11.27 5.35 26.29
N ARG A 348 -10.25 4.82 25.61
CA ARG A 348 -8.90 4.56 26.15
C ARG A 348 -7.96 5.75 26.06
N GLY A 349 -8.32 6.82 25.34
CA GLY A 349 -7.44 7.95 25.06
C GLY A 349 -6.32 7.62 24.07
N GLU A 350 -6.54 6.64 23.20
CA GLU A 350 -5.60 6.18 22.15
C GLU A 350 -5.95 6.71 20.75
#